data_AF-A0A2W5D7R9-F1
#
_entry.id   AF-A0A2W5D7R9-F1
#
_cell.length_a   1.000
_cell.length_b   1.000
_cell.length_c   1.000
_cell.angle_alpha   90.00
_cell.angle_beta   90.00
_cell.angle_gamma   90.00
#
_symmetry.space_group_name_H-M   'P 1'
#
loop_
_entity.id
_entity.type
_entity.pdbx_description
1 polymer ?
#
loop_
_entity_poly.entity_id
_entity_poly.type
_entity_poly.pdbx_seq_one_letter_code
_entity_poly.pdbx_strand_id
1 'polypeptide(L)'
;MDDLIKSAHPWLDAVSGPASLQRMLRNSPAANGGPRAAERLCAGQTLLCRALGLKVSEWSARRFDVQRFFVDDVGERPAQIIQTTRLGIPPGRDEHLAYRFVDAAHARHCTRNPLRRGQLEGRDYHLLQTQEFDR
;
A
#
# COMPACT_ATOMS: atom_id res chain seq x y z
N MET A 1 -14.96 5.06 8.08
CA MET A 1 -14.40 4.33 6.92
C MET A 1 -13.21 3.56 7.44
N ASP A 2 -13.27 2.23 7.49
CA ASP A 2 -12.13 1.43 7.93
C ASP A 2 -11.16 1.32 6.75
N ASP A 3 -10.28 2.31 6.60
CA ASP A 3 -9.31 2.33 5.52
C ASP A 3 -8.20 1.32 5.79
N LEU A 4 -8.18 0.28 4.96
CA LEU A 4 -7.21 -0.79 5.03
C LEU A 4 -6.11 -0.56 4.01
N ILE A 5 -4.87 -0.37 4.47
CA ILE A 5 -3.71 -0.24 3.59
C ILE A 5 -3.56 -1.51 2.75
N LYS A 6 -3.68 -1.36 1.42
CA LYS A 6 -3.63 -2.48 0.48
C LYS A 6 -2.24 -2.75 -0.09
N SER A 7 -1.36 -1.77 -0.07
CA SER A 7 0.05 -1.87 -0.49
C SER A 7 0.79 -0.61 -0.03
N ALA A 8 2.12 -0.67 -0.01
CA ALA A 8 2.99 0.48 0.23
C ALA A 8 4.29 0.35 -0.59
N HIS A 9 5.12 1.39 -0.53
CA HIS A 9 6.49 1.40 -1.04
C HIS A 9 7.45 1.71 0.12
N PRO A 10 8.58 1.00 0.29
CA PRO A 10 9.57 1.36 1.31
C PRO A 10 10.11 2.76 1.07
N TRP A 11 10.08 3.59 2.10
CA TRP A 11 10.64 4.95 2.09
C TRP A 11 11.84 5.00 3.05
N LEU A 12 12.94 5.62 2.61
CA LEU A 12 14.13 5.79 3.43
C LEU A 12 14.25 7.24 3.87
N ASP A 13 14.38 7.45 5.18
CA ASP A 13 14.52 8.76 5.80
C ASP A 13 15.38 8.66 7.07
N ALA A 14 15.38 9.72 7.88
CA ALA A 14 16.12 9.77 9.14
C ALA A 14 15.62 8.76 10.20
N VAL A 15 14.35 8.37 10.14
CA VAL A 15 13.73 7.39 11.07
C VAL A 15 13.94 5.97 10.57
N SER A 16 13.74 5.75 9.27
CA SER A 16 13.76 4.45 8.59
C SER A 16 14.93 4.35 7.62
N GLY A 17 16.15 4.31 8.16
CA GLY A 17 17.37 4.21 7.37
C GLY A 17 17.62 2.83 6.72
N PRO A 18 18.78 2.63 6.07
CA PRO A 18 19.12 1.40 5.34
C PRO A 18 19.00 0.11 6.17
N ALA A 19 19.28 0.17 7.47
CA ALA A 19 19.14 -0.96 8.37
C ALA A 19 17.68 -1.46 8.48
N SER A 20 16.71 -0.55 8.42
CA SER A 20 15.28 -0.86 8.41
C SER A 20 14.89 -1.60 7.14
N LEU A 21 15.34 -1.13 5.97
CA LEU A 21 15.10 -1.83 4.70
C LEU A 21 15.73 -3.23 4.69
N GLN A 22 16.95 -3.36 5.20
CA GLN A 22 17.60 -4.68 5.34
C GLN A 22 16.82 -5.63 6.25
N ARG A 23 16.24 -5.12 7.34
CA ARG A 23 15.35 -5.91 8.21
C ARG A 23 14.09 -6.34 7.44
N MET A 24 13.47 -5.43 6.69
CA MET A 24 12.28 -5.75 5.89
C MET A 24 12.56 -6.84 4.84
N LEU A 25 13.70 -6.77 4.16
CA LEU A 25 14.14 -7.78 3.19
C LEU A 25 14.31 -9.17 3.83
N ARG A 26 14.93 -9.23 5.03
CA ARG A 26 15.07 -10.49 5.79
C ARG A 26 13.73 -11.06 6.24
N ASN A 27 12.79 -10.20 6.63
CA ASN A 27 11.47 -10.64 7.08
C ASN A 27 10.62 -11.23 5.93
N SER A 28 10.82 -10.75 4.70
CA SER A 28 10.00 -11.11 3.55
C SER A 28 10.82 -11.55 2.32
N PRO A 29 11.52 -12.70 2.39
CA PRO A 29 12.27 -13.22 1.27
C PRO A 29 11.36 -13.55 0.06
N ALA A 30 12.00 -13.67 -1.11
CA ALA A 30 11.38 -14.20 -2.31
C ALA A 30 11.15 -15.71 -2.18
N ALA A 31 10.34 -16.28 -3.08
CA ALA A 31 9.99 -17.70 -3.03
C ALA A 31 11.22 -18.63 -3.17
N ASN A 32 12.27 -18.17 -3.84
CA ASN A 32 13.55 -18.87 -3.99
C ASN A 32 14.51 -18.64 -2.80
N GLY A 33 14.07 -17.99 -1.73
CA GLY A 33 14.90 -17.66 -0.56
C GLY A 33 15.80 -16.43 -0.73
N GLY A 34 15.90 -15.87 -1.93
CA GLY A 34 16.68 -14.65 -2.19
C GLY A 34 15.97 -13.37 -1.72
N PRO A 35 16.64 -12.21 -1.77
CA PRO A 35 16.01 -10.93 -1.47
C PRO A 35 14.93 -10.60 -2.52
N ARG A 36 13.81 -10.00 -2.08
CA ARG A 36 12.85 -9.38 -3.01
C ARG A 36 13.43 -8.07 -3.55
N ALA A 37 13.02 -7.72 -4.76
CA ALA A 37 13.17 -6.36 -5.24
C ALA A 37 12.36 -5.39 -4.33
N ALA A 38 12.92 -4.22 -4.03
CA ALA A 38 12.37 -3.29 -3.04
C ALA A 38 10.94 -2.85 -3.41
N GLU A 39 10.69 -2.60 -4.69
CA GLU A 39 9.39 -2.26 -5.26
C GLU A 39 8.31 -3.32 -5.04
N ARG A 40 8.70 -4.57 -4.79
CA ARG A 40 7.81 -5.72 -4.62
C ARG A 40 7.67 -6.12 -3.16
N LEU A 41 8.43 -5.50 -2.27
CA LEU A 41 8.52 -5.86 -0.85
C LEU A 41 7.23 -5.57 -0.09
N CYS A 42 6.56 -4.46 -0.41
CA CYS A 42 5.33 -4.00 0.24
C CYS A 42 4.13 -3.92 -0.73
N ALA A 43 4.22 -4.61 -1.88
CA ALA A 43 3.27 -4.53 -2.99
C ALA A 43 1.83 -5.01 -2.67
N GLY A 44 1.58 -5.54 -1.48
CA GLY A 44 0.28 -6.06 -1.07
C GLY A 44 0.19 -6.09 0.45
N GLN A 45 -1.01 -6.10 1.00
CA GLN A 45 -1.25 -6.06 2.45
C GLN A 45 -0.48 -7.15 3.22
N THR A 46 -0.56 -8.41 2.79
CA THR A 46 0.17 -9.51 3.45
C THR A 46 1.69 -9.34 3.35
N LEU A 47 2.18 -8.83 2.21
CA LEU A 47 3.61 -8.57 2.00
C LEU A 47 4.09 -7.41 2.89
N LEU A 48 3.31 -6.33 2.98
CA LEU A 48 3.56 -5.21 3.87
C LEU A 48 3.64 -5.67 5.33
N CYS A 49 2.63 -6.38 5.82
CA CYS A 49 2.64 -6.90 7.20
C CYS A 49 3.85 -7.80 7.46
N ARG A 50 4.18 -8.68 6.50
CA ARG A 50 5.36 -9.55 6.63
C ARG A 50 6.66 -8.75 6.66
N ALA A 51 6.85 -7.81 5.73
CA ALA A 51 8.05 -6.98 5.66
C ALA A 51 8.26 -6.17 6.95
N LEU A 52 7.19 -5.61 7.51
CA LEU A 52 7.21 -4.90 8.79
C LEU A 52 7.29 -5.83 10.02
N GLY A 53 7.18 -7.15 9.84
CA GLY A 53 7.20 -8.12 10.94
C GLY A 53 5.95 -8.08 11.82
N LEU A 54 4.81 -7.60 11.29
CA LEU A 54 3.55 -7.48 12.01
C LEU A 54 2.83 -8.83 12.07
N LYS A 55 2.63 -9.36 13.28
CA LYS A 55 1.81 -10.54 13.54
C LYS A 55 0.47 -10.16 14.17
N VAL A 56 -0.60 -10.79 13.71
CA VAL A 56 -1.97 -10.54 14.22
C VAL A 56 -2.06 -10.72 15.73
N SER A 57 -1.47 -11.79 16.28
CA SER A 57 -1.46 -12.07 17.72
C SER A 57 -0.79 -10.98 18.56
N GLU A 58 0.13 -10.22 17.96
CA GLU A 58 0.90 -9.19 18.65
C GLU A 58 0.30 -7.79 18.45
N TRP A 59 -0.38 -7.53 17.34
CA TRP A 59 -0.78 -6.18 16.92
C TRP A 59 -2.29 -5.96 16.79
N SER A 60 -3.11 -7.00 16.85
CA SER A 60 -4.57 -6.85 16.76
C SER A 60 -5.11 -5.94 17.85
N ALA A 61 -6.02 -5.02 17.47
CA ALA A 61 -6.66 -4.02 18.33
C ALA A 61 -5.70 -3.12 19.14
N ARG A 62 -4.41 -3.06 18.77
CA ARG A 62 -3.46 -2.14 19.39
C ARG A 62 -3.52 -0.78 18.73
N ARG A 63 -3.27 0.26 19.53
CA ARG A 63 -3.07 1.62 19.01
C ARG A 63 -1.65 1.75 18.46
N PHE A 64 -1.48 2.69 17.54
CA PHE A 64 -0.16 3.15 17.14
C PHE A 64 0.58 3.75 18.35
N ASP A 65 1.88 3.49 18.40
CA ASP A 65 2.80 3.96 19.43
C ASP A 65 3.99 4.61 18.70
N VAL A 66 4.19 5.92 18.91
CA VAL A 66 5.24 6.71 18.27
C VAL A 66 6.65 6.18 18.53
N GLN A 67 6.85 5.39 19.59
CA GLN A 67 8.15 4.78 19.91
C GLN A 67 8.34 3.41 19.24
N ARG A 68 7.31 2.83 18.62
CA ARG A 68 7.35 1.45 18.10
C ARG A 68 6.81 1.31 16.67
N PHE A 69 5.60 1.79 16.43
CA PHE A 69 4.93 1.71 15.13
C PHE A 69 3.87 2.80 15.04
N PHE A 70 4.03 3.72 14.11
CA PHE A 70 3.20 4.90 13.95
C PHE A 70 2.99 5.26 12.48
N VAL A 71 2.08 6.21 12.25
CA VAL A 71 1.81 6.83 10.96
C VAL A 71 2.19 8.30 11.10
N ASP A 72 2.88 8.83 10.10
CA ASP A 72 3.35 10.22 10.06
C ASP A 72 2.97 10.88 8.73
N ASP A 73 2.75 12.19 8.73
CA ASP A 73 2.59 12.96 7.49
C ASP A 73 3.98 13.39 7.01
N VAL A 74 4.44 12.75 5.93
CA VAL A 74 5.74 13.06 5.33
C VAL A 74 5.69 14.27 4.40
N GLY A 75 4.55 14.97 4.32
CA GLY A 75 4.33 16.12 3.45
C GLY A 75 4.06 15.74 1.99
N GLU A 76 4.02 14.45 1.66
CA GLU A 76 3.76 13.98 0.30
C GLU A 76 2.31 14.27 -0.09
N ARG A 77 2.13 14.83 -1.27
CA ARG A 77 0.81 15.11 -1.86
C ARG A 77 0.80 14.50 -3.26
N PRO A 78 0.12 13.35 -3.46
CA PRO A 78 0.04 12.72 -4.78
C PRO A 78 -0.48 13.73 -5.81
N ALA A 79 0.13 13.83 -6.98
CA ALA A 79 -0.38 14.72 -8.03
C ALA A 79 -1.72 14.23 -8.59
N GLN A 80 -1.92 12.91 -8.60
CA GLN A 80 -3.09 12.25 -9.14
C GLN A 80 -3.38 10.96 -8.36
N ILE A 81 -4.66 10.74 -8.07
CA ILE A 81 -5.13 9.54 -7.37
C ILE A 81 -5.94 8.71 -8.35
N ILE A 82 -5.64 7.41 -8.42
CA ILE A 82 -6.43 6.43 -9.14
C ILE A 82 -7.45 5.86 -8.17
N GLN A 83 -8.73 6.06 -8.48
CA GLN A 83 -9.86 5.47 -7.77
C GLN A 83 -10.38 4.25 -8.54
N THR A 84 -10.47 3.10 -7.88
CA THR A 84 -10.93 1.84 -8.49
C THR A 84 -11.57 0.91 -7.44
N THR A 85 -12.01 -0.27 -7.84
CA THR A 85 -12.63 -1.26 -6.96
C THR A 85 -11.63 -1.93 -6.00
N ARG A 86 -12.13 -2.32 -4.83
CA ARG A 86 -11.35 -3.02 -3.81
C ARG A 86 -10.98 -4.44 -4.27
N LEU A 87 -9.83 -4.90 -3.80
CA LEU A 87 -9.36 -6.27 -4.04
C LEU A 87 -9.84 -7.22 -2.94
N GLY A 88 -10.25 -8.43 -3.33
CA GLY A 88 -10.60 -9.51 -2.40
C GLY A 88 -11.90 -9.29 -1.62
N ILE A 89 -12.83 -8.51 -2.16
CA ILE A 89 -14.18 -8.36 -1.58
C ILE A 89 -15.05 -9.52 -2.08
N PRO A 90 -15.78 -10.21 -1.18
CA PRO A 90 -16.74 -11.25 -1.58
C PRO A 90 -17.84 -10.69 -2.51
N PRO A 91 -18.34 -11.48 -3.48
CA PRO A 91 -19.48 -11.09 -4.29
C PRO A 91 -20.72 -10.78 -3.44
N GLY A 92 -21.54 -9.81 -3.88
CA GLY A 92 -22.77 -9.38 -3.23
C GLY A 92 -22.60 -8.45 -2.03
N ARG A 93 -21.38 -7.97 -1.77
CA ARG A 93 -21.13 -6.97 -0.72
C ARG A 93 -21.13 -5.58 -1.36
N ASP A 94 -19.94 -5.15 -1.78
CA ASP A 94 -19.65 -3.80 -2.27
C ASP A 94 -18.59 -3.85 -3.37
N GLU A 95 -18.47 -4.97 -4.08
CA GLU A 95 -17.39 -5.21 -5.05
C GLU A 95 -17.41 -4.21 -6.22
N HIS A 96 -18.56 -3.57 -6.47
CA HIS A 96 -18.75 -2.53 -7.47
C HIS A 96 -18.32 -1.13 -6.99
N LEU A 97 -18.13 -0.92 -5.69
CA LEU A 97 -17.77 0.38 -5.13
C LEU A 97 -16.28 0.68 -5.30
N ALA A 98 -15.98 1.89 -5.76
CA ALA A 98 -14.63 2.36 -6.05
C ALA A 98 -13.89 2.87 -4.78
N TYR A 99 -13.84 2.03 -3.74
CA TYR A 99 -13.22 2.33 -2.44
C TYR A 99 -11.77 1.84 -2.34
N ARG A 100 -11.01 1.99 -3.43
CA ARG A 100 -9.57 1.80 -3.44
C ARG A 100 -8.93 2.99 -4.12
N PHE A 101 -8.11 3.70 -3.36
CA PHE A 101 -7.35 4.87 -3.80
C PHE A 101 -5.88 4.50 -3.88
N VAL A 102 -5.24 4.85 -4.99
CA VAL A 102 -3.83 4.53 -5.26
C VAL A 102 -3.18 5.77 -5.84
N ASP A 103 -2.06 6.21 -5.28
CA ASP A 103 -1.22 7.22 -5.91
C ASP A 103 -0.74 6.72 -7.28
N ALA A 104 -1.02 7.51 -8.33
CA ALA A 104 -0.68 7.16 -9.70
C ALA A 104 0.82 6.92 -9.91
N ALA A 105 1.69 7.69 -9.23
CA ALA A 105 3.14 7.53 -9.32
C ALA A 105 3.60 6.16 -8.80
N HIS A 106 2.84 5.59 -7.86
CA HIS A 106 3.16 4.33 -7.18
C HIS A 106 2.35 3.13 -7.68
N ALA A 107 1.45 3.31 -8.65
CA ALA A 107 0.52 2.27 -9.11
C ALA A 107 1.20 0.99 -9.61
N ARG A 108 2.36 1.10 -10.27
CA ARG A 108 3.16 -0.03 -10.76
C ARG A 108 3.68 -0.95 -9.66
N HIS A 109 3.79 -0.44 -8.43
CA HIS A 109 4.30 -1.19 -7.27
C HIS A 109 3.20 -2.06 -6.64
N CYS A 110 1.92 -1.83 -6.96
CA CYS A 110 0.82 -2.64 -6.45
C CYS A 110 0.78 -4.04 -7.09
N THR A 111 0.51 -5.08 -6.29
CA THR A 111 0.34 -6.47 -6.76
C THR A 111 -0.73 -6.59 -7.84
N ARG A 112 -1.77 -5.76 -7.79
CA ARG A 112 -2.71 -5.56 -8.89
C ARG A 112 -2.72 -4.10 -9.28
N ASN A 113 -1.84 -3.75 -10.22
CA ASN A 113 -1.76 -2.43 -10.82
C ASN A 113 -3.12 -2.07 -11.46
N PRO A 114 -3.76 -0.97 -11.02
CA PRO A 114 -5.02 -0.51 -11.62
C PRO A 114 -4.84 -0.04 -13.09
N LEU A 115 -3.64 0.36 -13.50
CA LEU A 115 -3.32 0.80 -14.87
C LEU A 115 -2.72 -0.32 -15.74
N ARG A 116 -2.91 -1.58 -15.37
CA ARG A 116 -2.43 -2.70 -16.20
C ARG A 116 -3.14 -2.70 -17.57
N ARG A 117 -2.51 -3.32 -18.57
CA ARG A 117 -3.05 -3.45 -19.93
C ARG A 117 -4.51 -3.95 -19.90
N GLY A 118 -5.36 -3.29 -20.67
CA GLY A 118 -6.79 -3.63 -20.80
C GLY A 118 -7.71 -2.97 -19.78
N GLN A 119 -7.21 -2.10 -18.90
CA GLN A 119 -8.04 -1.27 -18.04
C GLN A 119 -8.34 0.07 -18.73
N LEU A 120 -9.59 0.51 -18.63
CA LEU A 120 -10.10 1.72 -19.27
C LEU A 120 -10.53 2.74 -18.21
N GLU A 121 -10.08 3.98 -18.37
CA GLU A 121 -10.58 5.10 -17.57
C GLU A 121 -12.08 5.32 -17.80
N GLY A 122 -12.82 5.69 -16.74
CA GLY A 122 -14.27 5.87 -16.78
C GLY A 122 -15.06 4.55 -16.64
N ARG A 123 -14.39 3.40 -16.74
CA ARG A 123 -14.99 2.07 -16.57
C ARG A 123 -14.36 1.26 -15.45
N ASP A 124 -13.05 1.04 -15.52
CA ASP A 124 -12.30 0.22 -14.55
C ASP A 124 -11.70 1.07 -13.42
N TYR A 125 -11.40 2.34 -13.71
CA TYR A 125 -10.88 3.30 -12.76
C TYR A 125 -11.23 4.73 -13.17
N HIS A 126 -11.08 5.66 -12.22
CA HIS A 126 -11.16 7.10 -12.44
C HIS A 126 -9.86 7.75 -11.95
N LEU A 127 -9.44 8.82 -12.63
CA LEU A 127 -8.34 9.67 -12.18
C LEU A 127 -8.93 10.88 -11.47
N LEU A 128 -8.50 11.08 -10.23
CA LEU A 128 -8.87 12.22 -9.40
C LEU A 128 -7.69 13.18 -9.33
N GLN A 129 -7.95 14.46 -9.53
CA GLN A 129 -6.94 15.51 -9.37
C GLN A 129 -6.89 15.93 -7.90
N THR A 130 -5.70 15.98 -7.32
CA THR A 130 -5.59 16.28 -5.87
C THR A 130 -5.93 17.73 -5.53
N GLN A 131 -5.90 18.64 -6.51
CA GLN A 131 -6.38 20.03 -6.36
C GLN A 131 -7.87 20.15 -6.00
N GLU A 132 -8.65 19.06 -6.09
CA GLU A 132 -10.08 19.06 -5.77
C GLU A 132 -10.37 18.77 -4.28
N PHE A 133 -9.36 18.40 -3.48
CA PHE A 133 -9.53 18.00 -2.07
C PHE A 133 -9.14 19.06 -1.03
N ASP A 134 -8.61 20.21 -1.46
CA ASP A 134 -8.29 21.37 -0.60
C ASP A 134 -9.48 22.36 -0.46
N ARG A 135 -10.73 21.90 -0.67
CA ARG A 135 -11.96 22.71 -0.49
C ARG A 135 -12.85 22.17 0.61
#